data_AF-B5VKX7-F1
#
_entry.id   AF-B5VKX7-F1
#
_cell.length_a   1.000
_cell.length_b   1.000
_cell.length_c   1.000
_cell.angle_alpha   90.00
_cell.angle_beta   90.00
_cell.angle_gamma   90.00
#
_symmetry.space_group_name_H-M   'P 1'
#
loop_
_entity.id
_entity.type
_entity.pdbx_description
1 polymer ?
#
loop_
_entity_poly.entity_id
_entity_poly.type
_entity_poly.pdbx_seq_one_letter_code
_entity_poly.pdbx_strand_id
1 'polypeptide(L)'
;MGLTIVIVVYMVGIVIQIASIDKWYQYFIGRIIAGIGAGSISVLAPMLISETAPKHIRGTLLACWQLMVTFAIFLGYCTNYGTKTYSNSVQWRVPLGLCFAWAIIMIGGMTFVPESPRFLVQVGKIEQAKASFAKSNKLSVDDPAVVAEIDLLVAGVEAEEAMGTASWKELFSRKTKVFQRLTMTVMINSLQQLTGDNYFFYYGTTISNLSV
;
A
#
# COMPACT_ATOMS: atom_id res chain seq x y z
N MET A 1 -7.33 -6.48 -9.93
CA MET A 1 -7.76 -7.71 -9.22
C MET A 1 -6.91 -8.04 -7.99
N GLY A 2 -5.56 -7.95 -8.05
CA GLY A 2 -4.69 -8.30 -6.92
C GLY A 2 -4.97 -7.54 -5.61
N LEU A 3 -5.23 -6.23 -5.68
CA LEU A 3 -5.49 -5.40 -4.50
C LEU A 3 -6.77 -5.84 -3.74
N THR A 4 -7.82 -6.27 -4.46
CA THR A 4 -9.07 -6.76 -3.87
C THR A 4 -8.85 -8.07 -3.09
N ILE A 5 -8.04 -8.99 -3.64
CA ILE A 5 -7.68 -10.25 -2.97
C ILE A 5 -6.93 -9.97 -1.67
N VAL A 6 -5.97 -9.04 -1.71
CA VAL A 6 -5.19 -8.65 -0.53
C VAL A 6 -6.08 -8.06 0.56
N ILE A 7 -7.08 -7.25 0.21
CA ILE A 7 -8.03 -6.69 1.18
C ILE A 7 -8.93 -7.77 1.78
N VAL A 8 -9.34 -8.78 1.00
CA VAL A 8 -10.10 -9.93 1.53
C VAL A 8 -9.25 -10.71 2.54
N VAL A 9 -7.96 -10.94 2.24
CA VAL A 9 -7.04 -11.59 3.18
C VAL A 9 -6.86 -10.74 4.45
N TYR A 10 -6.75 -9.42 4.31
CA TYR A 10 -6.70 -8.50 5.45
C TYR A 10 -7.96 -8.58 6.33
N MET A 11 -9.14 -8.61 5.71
CA MET A 11 -10.44 -8.73 6.40
C MET A 11 -10.54 -10.03 7.19
N VAL A 12 -10.15 -11.17 6.59
CA VAL A 12 -10.11 -12.46 7.27
C VAL A 12 -9.18 -12.39 8.49
N GLY A 13 -8.01 -11.75 8.35
CA GLY A 13 -7.08 -11.52 9.46
C GLY A 13 -7.67 -10.69 10.61
N ILE A 14 -8.46 -9.65 10.30
CA ILE A 14 -9.14 -8.84 11.32
C ILE A 14 -10.28 -9.63 11.99
N VAL A 15 -11.10 -10.36 11.24
CA VAL A 15 -12.20 -11.17 11.79
C VAL A 15 -11.65 -12.21 12.77
N ILE A 16 -10.55 -12.87 12.43
CA ILE A 16 -9.88 -13.84 13.31
C ILE A 16 -9.38 -13.16 14.60
N GLN A 17 -8.87 -11.92 14.52
CA GLN A 17 -8.44 -11.17 15.71
C GLN A 17 -9.61 -10.75 16.60
N ILE A 18 -10.73 -10.31 16.01
CA ILE A 18 -11.92 -9.88 16.77
C ILE A 18 -12.65 -11.08 17.40
N ALA A 19 -12.71 -12.22 16.70
CA ALA A 19 -13.33 -13.44 17.18
C ALA A 19 -12.48 -14.20 18.22
N SER A 20 -11.23 -13.79 18.45
CA SER A 20 -10.36 -14.37 19.47
C SER A 20 -10.79 -13.90 20.87
N ILE A 21 -11.22 -14.83 21.71
CA ILE A 21 -11.74 -14.53 23.07
C ILE A 21 -10.75 -15.02 24.15
N ASP A 22 -10.19 -16.22 24.03
CA ASP A 22 -9.41 -16.84 25.13
C ASP A 22 -8.01 -17.36 24.75
N LYS A 23 -7.64 -17.38 23.46
CA LYS A 23 -6.43 -18.10 23.01
C LYS A 23 -5.44 -17.20 22.27
N TRP A 24 -4.28 -16.94 22.91
CA TRP A 24 -3.18 -16.12 22.38
C TRP A 24 -2.78 -16.47 20.94
N TYR A 25 -2.76 -17.76 20.59
CA TYR A 25 -2.35 -18.22 19.27
C TYR A 25 -3.31 -17.79 18.14
N GLN A 26 -4.62 -17.66 18.41
CA GLN A 26 -5.58 -17.21 17.40
C GLN A 26 -5.37 -15.73 17.09
N TYR A 27 -5.14 -14.91 18.12
CA TYR A 27 -4.78 -13.51 17.96
C TYR A 27 -3.47 -13.35 17.19
N PHE A 28 -2.45 -14.16 17.51
CA PHE A 28 -1.15 -14.12 16.83
C PHE A 28 -1.25 -14.47 15.33
N ILE A 29 -1.98 -15.54 15.00
CA ILE A 29 -2.20 -15.96 13.60
C ILE A 29 -2.98 -14.89 12.83
N GLY A 30 -4.05 -14.34 13.41
CA GLY A 30 -4.81 -13.27 12.79
C GLY A 30 -3.95 -12.02 12.53
N ARG A 31 -3.00 -11.72 13.42
CA ARG A 31 -2.06 -10.61 13.27
C ARG A 31 -1.04 -10.84 12.15
N ILE A 32 -0.59 -12.08 11.94
CA ILE A 32 0.27 -12.44 10.80
C ILE A 32 -0.51 -12.23 9.49
N ILE A 33 -1.73 -12.74 9.40
CA ILE A 33 -2.55 -12.66 8.18
C ILE A 33 -2.90 -11.20 7.86
N ALA A 34 -3.33 -10.43 8.87
CA ALA A 34 -3.58 -9.01 8.71
C ALA A 34 -2.30 -8.22 8.37
N GLY A 35 -1.16 -8.62 8.93
CA GLY A 35 0.14 -8.03 8.62
C GLY A 35 0.56 -8.24 7.16
N ILE A 36 0.36 -9.44 6.62
CA ILE A 36 0.60 -9.74 5.20
C ILE A 36 -0.32 -8.89 4.33
N GLY A 37 -1.61 -8.82 4.65
CA GLY A 37 -2.57 -8.00 3.91
C GLY A 37 -2.19 -6.52 3.91
N ALA A 38 -1.92 -5.94 5.08
CA ALA A 38 -1.52 -4.55 5.21
C ALA A 38 -0.19 -4.25 4.51
N GLY A 39 0.80 -5.13 4.64
CA GLY A 39 2.10 -5.00 3.97
C GLY A 39 1.99 -5.00 2.45
N SER A 40 1.18 -5.92 1.90
CA SER A 40 0.91 -5.96 0.46
C SER A 40 0.18 -4.69 -0.02
N ILE A 41 -0.76 -4.14 0.74
CA ILE A 41 -1.41 -2.85 0.41
C ILE A 41 -0.39 -1.71 0.40
N SER A 42 0.51 -1.66 1.38
CA SER A 42 1.54 -0.62 1.47
C SER A 42 2.54 -0.63 0.32
N VAL A 43 2.69 -1.76 -0.39
CA VAL A 43 3.51 -1.85 -1.61
C VAL A 43 2.68 -1.54 -2.85
N LEU A 44 1.50 -2.13 -2.96
CA LEU A 44 0.65 -2.03 -4.15
C LEU A 44 0.00 -0.65 -4.30
N ALA A 45 -0.35 0.02 -3.21
CA ALA A 45 -1.00 1.34 -3.25
C ALA A 45 -0.08 2.43 -3.85
N PRO A 46 1.14 2.67 -3.33
CA PRO A 46 2.03 3.67 -3.94
C PRO A 46 2.46 3.25 -5.35
N MET A 47 2.58 1.94 -5.63
CA MET A 47 2.83 1.43 -6.97
C MET A 47 1.72 1.85 -7.95
N LEU A 48 0.45 1.59 -7.62
CA LEU A 48 -0.70 1.97 -8.44
C LEU A 48 -0.75 3.48 -8.68
N ILE A 49 -0.53 4.28 -7.62
CA ILE A 49 -0.45 5.74 -7.72
C ILE A 49 0.68 6.12 -8.68
N SER A 50 1.84 5.48 -8.57
CA SER A 50 3.00 5.78 -9.39
C SER A 50 2.85 5.40 -10.86
N GLU A 51 1.98 4.43 -11.15
CA GLU A 51 1.67 3.93 -12.51
C GLU A 51 0.56 4.72 -13.19
N THR A 52 -0.36 5.28 -12.39
CA THR A 52 -1.52 6.02 -12.92
C THR A 52 -1.28 7.54 -12.92
N ALA A 53 -0.40 8.03 -12.06
CA ALA A 53 -0.11 9.45 -11.94
C ALA A 53 0.75 9.97 -13.11
N PRO A 54 0.43 11.17 -13.66
CA PRO A 54 1.27 11.82 -14.63
C PRO A 54 2.66 12.15 -14.07
N LYS A 55 3.69 12.07 -14.94
CA LYS A 55 5.11 12.27 -14.59
C LYS A 55 5.40 13.54 -13.77
N HIS A 56 4.65 14.62 -13.99
CA HIS A 56 4.87 15.92 -13.34
C HIS A 56 4.32 16.00 -11.90
N ILE A 57 3.25 15.26 -11.56
CA ILE A 57 2.62 15.30 -10.23
C ILE A 57 2.78 14.02 -9.41
N ARG A 58 3.39 12.97 -9.99
CA ARG A 58 3.63 11.69 -9.32
C ARG A 58 4.28 11.85 -7.94
N GLY A 59 5.29 12.71 -7.82
CA GLY A 59 5.97 12.98 -6.54
C GLY A 59 5.02 13.56 -5.48
N THR A 60 4.19 14.53 -5.88
CA THR A 60 3.20 15.14 -5.00
C THR A 60 2.13 14.14 -4.57
N LEU A 61 1.63 13.29 -5.47
CA LEU A 61 0.64 12.27 -5.12
C LEU A 61 1.21 11.23 -4.13
N LEU A 62 2.47 10.82 -4.31
CA LEU A 62 3.17 9.94 -3.37
C LEU A 62 3.32 10.59 -1.99
N ALA A 63 3.66 11.89 -1.94
CA ALA A 63 3.73 12.64 -0.69
C ALA A 63 2.36 12.76 -0.01
N CYS A 64 1.29 13.01 -0.78
CA CYS A 64 -0.08 13.04 -0.27
C CYS A 64 -0.51 11.66 0.29
N TRP A 65 -0.13 10.57 -0.37
CA TRP A 65 -0.40 9.22 0.14
C TRP A 65 0.24 8.99 1.51
N GLN A 66 1.52 9.36 1.66
CA GLN A 66 2.22 9.26 2.94
C GLN A 66 1.57 10.13 4.02
N LEU A 67 1.16 11.36 3.67
CA LEU A 67 0.44 12.25 4.59
C LEU A 67 -0.87 11.63 5.08
N MET A 68 -1.63 11.00 4.18
CA MET A 68 -2.86 10.30 4.54
C MET A 68 -2.61 9.11 5.46
N VAL A 69 -1.52 8.36 5.27
CA VAL A 69 -1.12 7.27 6.16
C VAL A 69 -0.82 7.81 7.57
N THR A 70 -0.04 8.89 7.68
CA THR A 70 0.25 9.53 8.97
C THR A 70 -1.02 10.06 9.64
N PHE A 71 -1.94 10.65 8.86
CA PHE A 71 -3.23 11.13 9.37
C PHE A 71 -4.11 9.97 9.88
N ALA A 72 -4.13 8.84 9.19
CA ALA A 72 -4.85 7.65 9.64
C ALA A 72 -4.30 7.10 10.96
N ILE A 73 -2.97 7.07 11.10
CA ILE A 73 -2.29 6.70 12.35
C ILE A 73 -2.69 7.66 13.49
N PHE A 74 -2.69 8.97 13.22
CA PHE A 74 -3.14 9.99 14.18
C PHE A 74 -4.59 9.78 14.63
N LEU A 75 -5.52 9.54 13.70
CA LEU A 75 -6.91 9.19 14.03
C LEU A 75 -7.01 7.90 14.86
N GLY A 76 -6.13 6.93 14.61
CA GLY A 76 -5.99 5.72 15.41
C GLY A 76 -5.64 6.04 16.87
N TYR A 77 -4.68 6.93 17.11
CA TYR A 77 -4.35 7.40 18.47
C TYR A 77 -5.49 8.18 19.11
N CYS A 78 -6.15 9.07 18.39
CA CYS A 78 -7.32 9.79 18.91
C CYS A 78 -8.43 8.83 19.34
N THR A 79 -8.69 7.80 18.52
CA THR A 79 -9.66 6.74 18.85
C THR A 79 -9.22 5.99 20.09
N ASN A 80 -7.95 5.56 20.15
CA ASN A 80 -7.41 4.84 21.31
C ASN A 80 -7.52 5.65 22.61
N TYR A 81 -7.19 6.95 22.55
CA TYR A 81 -7.34 7.89 23.66
C TYR A 81 -8.80 8.05 24.08
N GLY A 82 -9.73 8.17 23.13
CA GLY A 82 -11.18 8.23 23.41
C GLY A 82 -11.72 6.95 24.06
N THR A 83 -11.16 5.79 23.72
CA THR A 83 -11.49 4.51 24.36
C THR A 83 -10.77 4.23 25.69
N LYS A 84 -9.83 5.08 26.12
CA LYS A 84 -9.08 4.92 27.38
C LYS A 84 -9.98 4.88 28.62
N THR A 85 -11.16 5.49 28.55
CA THR A 85 -12.15 5.54 29.65
C THR A 85 -12.87 4.20 29.88
N TYR A 86 -12.82 3.27 28.92
CA TYR A 86 -13.46 1.96 29.05
C TYR A 86 -12.48 0.94 29.63
N SER A 87 -12.79 0.37 30.80
CA SER A 87 -11.99 -0.68 31.48
C SER A 87 -12.27 -2.11 31.01
N ASN A 88 -13.15 -2.28 30.01
CA ASN A 88 -13.61 -3.59 29.51
C ASN A 88 -12.88 -3.99 28.21
N SER A 89 -13.02 -5.25 27.78
CA SER A 89 -12.49 -5.81 26.51
C SER A 89 -12.88 -5.02 25.24
N VAL A 90 -13.79 -4.05 25.37
CA VAL A 90 -14.19 -3.06 24.37
C VAL A 90 -13.02 -2.15 23.97
N GLN A 91 -12.08 -1.87 24.87
CA GLN A 91 -10.95 -0.95 24.64
C GLN A 91 -10.05 -1.35 23.47
N TRP A 92 -9.81 -2.66 23.27
CA TRP A 92 -8.98 -3.15 22.17
C TRP A 92 -9.80 -3.58 20.95
N ARG A 93 -11.08 -3.97 21.16
CA ARG A 93 -11.99 -4.38 20.07
C ARG A 93 -12.53 -3.22 19.26
N VAL A 94 -12.76 -2.05 19.86
CA VAL A 94 -13.29 -0.87 19.15
C VAL A 94 -12.31 -0.33 18.10
N PRO A 95 -11.00 -0.14 18.38
CA PRO A 95 -10.03 0.22 17.36
C PRO A 95 -9.93 -0.82 16.23
N LEU A 96 -9.97 -2.12 16.56
CA LEU A 96 -9.98 -3.19 15.57
C LEU A 96 -11.24 -3.18 14.69
N GLY A 97 -12.40 -2.94 15.29
CA GLY A 97 -13.67 -2.78 14.58
C GLY A 97 -13.68 -1.55 13.67
N LEU A 98 -13.03 -0.46 14.07
CA LEU A 98 -12.86 0.71 13.22
C LEU A 98 -11.96 0.40 12.01
N CYS A 99 -10.86 -0.34 12.19
CA CYS A 99 -10.04 -0.83 11.08
C CYS A 99 -10.83 -1.72 10.12
N PHE A 100 -11.72 -2.58 10.66
CA PHE A 100 -12.63 -3.39 9.86
C PHE A 100 -13.61 -2.55 9.05
N ALA A 101 -14.20 -1.51 9.65
CA ALA A 101 -15.09 -0.58 8.96
C ALA A 101 -14.36 0.16 7.81
N TRP A 102 -13.14 0.64 8.05
CA TRP A 102 -12.32 1.25 7.00
C TRP A 102 -11.97 0.29 5.86
N ALA A 103 -11.72 -0.98 6.18
CA ALA A 103 -11.47 -2.00 5.17
C ALA A 103 -12.70 -2.30 4.30
N ILE A 104 -13.92 -2.27 4.86
CA ILE A 104 -15.17 -2.37 4.09
C ILE A 104 -15.33 -1.17 3.14
N ILE A 105 -15.08 0.05 3.63
CA ILE A 105 -15.13 1.26 2.81
C ILE A 105 -14.13 1.17 1.65
N MET A 106 -12.93 0.64 1.92
CA MET A 106 -11.91 0.40 0.90
C MET A 106 -12.36 -0.60 -0.17
N ILE A 107 -13.03 -1.70 0.20
CA ILE A 107 -13.62 -2.65 -0.77
C ILE A 107 -14.65 -1.92 -1.66
N GLY A 108 -15.52 -1.11 -1.06
CA GLY A 108 -16.48 -0.29 -1.79
C GLY A 108 -15.78 0.64 -2.79
N GLY A 109 -14.79 1.40 -2.32
CA GLY A 109 -14.01 2.33 -3.15
C GLY A 109 -13.24 1.65 -4.27
N MET A 110 -12.69 0.46 -4.02
CA MET A 110 -12.00 -0.35 -5.02
C MET A 110 -12.88 -0.73 -6.22
N THR A 111 -14.20 -0.85 -6.04
CA THR A 111 -15.15 -1.14 -7.12
C THR A 111 -15.20 0.01 -8.15
N PHE A 112 -14.83 1.22 -7.76
CA PHE A 112 -14.80 2.40 -8.62
C PHE A 112 -13.43 2.68 -9.25
N VAL A 113 -12.35 2.06 -8.72
CA VAL A 113 -10.98 2.33 -9.17
C VAL A 113 -10.67 1.49 -10.42
N PRO A 114 -10.31 2.11 -11.55
CA PRO A 114 -9.89 1.38 -12.75
C PRO A 114 -8.60 0.61 -12.50
N GLU A 115 -8.45 -0.53 -13.18
CA GLU A 115 -7.27 -1.39 -13.05
C GLU A 115 -6.01 -0.70 -13.61
N SER A 116 -4.82 -1.05 -13.09
CA SER A 116 -3.56 -0.40 -13.49
C SER A 116 -3.36 -0.45 -15.01
N PRO A 117 -3.09 0.69 -15.68
CA PRO A 117 -2.84 0.74 -17.11
C PRO A 117 -1.65 -0.13 -17.52
N ARG A 118 -0.61 -0.21 -16.68
CA ARG A 118 0.58 -1.04 -16.93
C ARG A 118 0.25 -2.53 -16.89
N PHE A 119 -0.57 -2.96 -15.92
CA PHE A 119 -1.04 -4.34 -15.86
C PHE A 119 -1.86 -4.71 -17.10
N LEU A 120 -2.73 -3.80 -17.57
CA LEU A 120 -3.53 -4.02 -18.76
C LEU A 120 -2.67 -4.11 -20.04
N VAL A 121 -1.60 -3.31 -20.15
CA VAL A 121 -0.60 -3.43 -21.22
C VAL A 121 0.14 -4.76 -21.15
N GLN A 122 0.56 -5.20 -19.96
CA GLN A 122 1.27 -6.46 -19.76
C GLN A 122 0.41 -7.70 -20.09
N VAL A 123 -0.92 -7.61 -19.92
CA VAL A 123 -1.87 -8.68 -20.30
C VAL A 123 -2.29 -8.57 -21.78
N GLY A 124 -1.72 -7.64 -22.54
CA GLY A 124 -2.00 -7.44 -23.97
C GLY A 124 -3.32 -6.71 -24.27
N LYS A 125 -3.96 -6.10 -23.26
CA LYS A 125 -5.24 -5.38 -23.40
C LYS A 125 -5.03 -3.87 -23.54
N ILE A 126 -4.38 -3.45 -24.62
CA ILE A 126 -3.98 -2.06 -24.87
C ILE A 126 -5.17 -1.09 -24.92
N GLU A 127 -6.30 -1.49 -25.50
CA GLU A 127 -7.50 -0.63 -25.54
C GLU A 127 -8.10 -0.37 -24.15
N GLN A 128 -8.10 -1.39 -23.28
CA GLN A 128 -8.55 -1.23 -21.89
C GLN A 128 -7.56 -0.38 -21.08
N ALA A 129 -6.26 -0.47 -21.38
CA ALA A 129 -5.25 0.40 -20.77
C ALA A 129 -5.47 1.88 -21.14
N LYS A 130 -5.75 2.18 -22.42
CA LYS A 130 -6.11 3.52 -22.89
C LYS A 130 -7.38 4.04 -22.19
N ALA A 131 -8.43 3.22 -22.09
CA ALA A 131 -9.67 3.59 -21.41
C ALA A 131 -9.47 3.86 -19.90
N SER A 132 -8.68 3.03 -19.21
CA SER A 132 -8.36 3.21 -17.79
C SER A 132 -7.52 4.47 -17.54
N PHE A 133 -6.52 4.75 -18.39
CA PHE A 133 -5.68 5.93 -18.28
C PHE A 133 -6.45 7.22 -18.61
N ALA A 134 -7.28 7.20 -19.65
CA ALA A 134 -8.18 8.29 -20.01
C ALA A 134 -9.17 8.61 -18.87
N LYS A 135 -9.78 7.57 -18.27
CA LYS A 135 -10.67 7.72 -17.12
C LYS A 135 -9.97 8.29 -15.88
N SER A 136 -8.73 7.86 -15.60
CA SER A 136 -8.01 8.34 -14.43
C SER A 136 -7.50 9.76 -14.57
N ASN A 137 -7.13 10.19 -15.79
CA ASN A 137 -6.64 11.55 -16.02
C ASN A 137 -7.75 12.52 -16.46
N LYS A 138 -8.98 12.04 -16.71
CA LYS A 138 -10.10 12.81 -17.30
C LYS A 138 -9.77 13.39 -18.69
N LEU A 139 -8.99 12.69 -19.49
CA LEU A 139 -8.72 13.04 -20.90
C LEU A 139 -9.53 12.14 -21.83
N SER A 140 -9.67 12.55 -23.09
CA SER A 140 -10.21 11.68 -24.14
C SER A 140 -9.27 10.50 -24.39
N VAL A 141 -9.83 9.36 -24.80
CA VAL A 141 -9.07 8.13 -25.14
C VAL A 141 -8.11 8.39 -26.31
N ASP A 142 -8.46 9.34 -27.18
CA ASP A 142 -7.70 9.71 -28.37
C ASP A 142 -6.76 10.91 -28.16
N ASP A 143 -6.62 11.40 -26.92
CA ASP A 143 -5.74 12.53 -26.66
C ASP A 143 -4.26 12.14 -26.92
N PRO A 144 -3.50 12.95 -27.66
CA PRO A 144 -2.09 12.66 -27.95
C PRO A 144 -1.24 12.39 -26.70
N ALA A 145 -1.57 13.00 -25.57
CA ALA A 145 -0.88 12.77 -24.31
C ALA A 145 -1.16 11.37 -23.72
N VAL A 146 -2.37 10.84 -23.92
CA VAL A 146 -2.75 9.48 -23.50
C VAL A 146 -2.09 8.45 -24.40
N VAL A 147 -2.10 8.68 -25.71
CA VAL A 147 -1.46 7.78 -26.69
C VAL A 147 0.04 7.71 -26.44
N ALA A 148 0.71 8.86 -26.28
CA ALA A 148 2.15 8.90 -26.03
C ALA A 148 2.56 8.20 -24.73
N GLU A 149 1.77 8.32 -23.66
CA GLU A 149 2.08 7.64 -22.39
C GLU A 149 1.87 6.12 -22.49
N ILE A 150 0.83 5.67 -23.20
CA ILE A 150 0.58 4.25 -23.44
C ILE A 150 1.66 3.65 -24.35
N ASP A 151 2.10 4.36 -25.39
CA ASP A 151 3.17 3.89 -26.28
C ASP A 151 4.50 3.77 -25.51
N LEU A 152 4.79 4.70 -24.59
CA LEU A 152 5.94 4.59 -23.69
C LEU A 152 5.82 3.39 -22.73
N LEU A 153 4.62 3.09 -22.24
CA LEU A 153 4.38 1.92 -21.40
C LEU A 153 4.54 0.61 -22.19
N VAL A 154 4.03 0.54 -23.42
CA VAL A 154 4.20 -0.61 -24.32
C VAL A 154 5.68 -0.83 -24.62
N ALA A 155 6.41 0.21 -25.03
CA ALA A 155 7.85 0.13 -25.26
C ALA A 155 8.64 -0.31 -24.01
N GLY A 156 8.20 0.11 -22.82
CA GLY A 156 8.78 -0.32 -21.55
C GLY A 156 8.53 -1.80 -21.25
N VAL A 157 7.32 -2.30 -21.49
CA VAL A 157 6.96 -3.71 -21.30
C VAL A 157 7.67 -4.59 -22.33
N GLU A 158 7.71 -4.20 -23.60
CA GLU A 158 8.46 -4.93 -24.64
C GLU A 158 9.96 -4.98 -24.34
N ALA A 159 10.54 -3.90 -23.80
CA ALA A 159 11.93 -3.90 -23.34
C ALA A 159 12.14 -4.84 -22.14
N GLU A 160 11.18 -4.94 -21.22
CA GLU A 160 11.22 -5.89 -20.11
C GLU A 160 11.09 -7.35 -20.61
N GLU A 161 10.22 -7.62 -21.57
CA GLU A 161 10.08 -8.94 -22.19
C GLU A 161 11.32 -9.34 -23.00
N ALA A 162 11.93 -8.40 -23.72
CA ALA A 162 13.17 -8.61 -24.46
C ALA A 162 14.39 -8.85 -23.55
N MET A 163 14.37 -8.32 -22.33
CA MET A 163 15.39 -8.58 -21.30
C MET A 163 15.20 -9.92 -20.57
N GLY A 164 14.07 -10.61 -20.77
CA GLY A 164 13.77 -11.91 -20.17
C GLY A 164 13.36 -11.86 -18.69
N THR A 165 13.12 -13.02 -18.10
CA THR A 165 12.73 -13.12 -16.67
C THR A 165 13.90 -12.73 -15.78
N ALA A 166 13.81 -11.56 -15.14
CA ALA A 166 14.79 -11.06 -14.19
C ALA A 166 15.09 -12.12 -13.11
N SER A 167 16.31 -12.66 -13.11
CA SER A 167 16.72 -13.64 -12.11
C SER A 167 17.16 -12.94 -10.83
N TRP A 168 16.88 -13.52 -9.66
CA TRP A 168 17.41 -13.03 -8.37
C TRP A 168 18.94 -12.83 -8.38
N LYS A 169 19.66 -13.54 -9.26
CA LYS A 169 21.12 -13.37 -9.46
C LYS A 169 21.50 -12.10 -10.24
N GLU A 170 20.61 -11.59 -11.10
CA GLU A 170 20.84 -10.34 -11.85
C GLU A 170 20.73 -9.10 -10.98
N LEU A 171 20.02 -9.19 -9.86
CA LEU A 171 19.97 -8.17 -8.81
C LEU A 171 21.37 -7.83 -8.26
N PHE A 172 22.29 -8.80 -8.30
CA PHE A 172 23.69 -8.66 -7.87
C PHE A 172 24.66 -8.44 -9.03
N SER A 173 24.18 -8.39 -10.27
CA SER A 173 25.02 -8.16 -11.43
C SER A 173 25.45 -6.69 -11.52
N ARG A 174 26.77 -6.45 -11.62
CA ARG A 174 27.35 -5.10 -11.81
C ARG A 174 27.16 -4.54 -13.22
N LYS A 175 26.62 -5.32 -14.18
CA LYS A 175 26.45 -4.89 -15.58
C LYS A 175 25.37 -3.81 -15.76
N THR A 176 24.38 -3.78 -14.88
CA THR A 176 23.30 -2.78 -14.90
C THR A 176 23.36 -2.01 -13.58
N LYS A 177 23.12 -0.69 -13.57
CA LYS A 177 23.09 0.15 -12.34
C LYS A 177 22.03 -0.27 -11.29
N VAL A 178 21.41 -1.44 -11.47
CA VAL A 178 20.44 -2.09 -10.59
C VAL A 178 21.04 -2.36 -9.21
N PHE A 179 22.29 -2.84 -9.11
CA PHE A 179 22.93 -3.06 -7.82
C PHE A 179 23.08 -1.76 -7.00
N GLN A 180 23.54 -0.67 -7.63
CA GLN A 180 23.62 0.64 -6.98
C GLN A 180 22.25 1.16 -6.53
N ARG A 181 21.23 1.00 -7.38
CA ARG A 181 19.85 1.38 -7.04
C ARG A 181 19.33 0.57 -5.85
N LEU A 182 19.53 -0.75 -5.85
CA LEU A 182 19.15 -1.63 -4.76
C LEU A 182 19.86 -1.23 -3.46
N THR A 183 21.18 -1.06 -3.48
CA THR A 183 21.95 -0.67 -2.29
C THR A 183 21.46 0.68 -1.75
N MET A 184 21.21 1.65 -2.63
CA MET A 184 20.67 2.95 -2.22
C MET A 184 19.27 2.81 -1.60
N THR A 185 18.37 2.02 -2.20
CA THR A 185 17.04 1.77 -1.64
C THR A 185 17.11 1.08 -0.28
N VAL A 186 17.97 0.06 -0.12
CA VAL A 186 18.15 -0.66 1.15
C VAL A 186 18.71 0.26 2.23
N MET A 187 19.69 1.10 1.89
CA MET A 187 20.27 2.07 2.82
C MET A 187 19.24 3.12 3.23
N ILE A 188 18.47 3.66 2.29
CA ILE A 188 17.43 4.67 2.60
C ILE A 188 16.35 4.08 3.51
N ASN A 189 15.84 2.87 3.21
CA ASN A 189 14.83 2.22 4.06
C ASN A 189 15.39 1.88 5.45
N SER A 190 16.64 1.42 5.53
CA SER A 190 17.32 1.16 6.81
C SER A 190 17.48 2.43 7.63
N LEU A 191 17.93 3.53 7.01
CA LEU A 191 18.06 4.83 7.66
C LEU A 191 16.70 5.38 8.11
N GLN A 192 15.66 5.22 7.30
CA GLN A 192 14.30 5.61 7.67
C GLN A 192 13.85 4.88 8.94
N GLN A 193 14.05 3.57 9.04
CA GLN A 193 13.70 2.82 10.26
C GLN A 193 14.57 3.20 11.46
N LEU A 194 15.86 3.50 11.24
CA LEU A 194 16.79 3.94 12.29
C LEU A 194 16.49 5.33 12.86
N THR A 195 15.70 6.16 12.16
CA THR A 195 15.21 7.43 12.75
C THR A 195 14.34 7.21 13.99
N GLY A 196 13.88 5.98 14.24
CA GLY A 196 13.14 5.62 15.45
C GLY A 196 11.66 6.02 15.39
N ASP A 197 11.14 6.37 14.22
CA ASP A 197 9.74 6.78 14.03
C ASP A 197 8.76 5.71 14.55
N ASN A 198 9.00 4.44 14.20
CA ASN A 198 8.22 3.31 14.72
C ASN A 198 8.29 3.21 16.26
N TYR A 199 9.47 3.43 16.86
CA TYR A 199 9.60 3.40 18.32
C TYR A 199 8.77 4.51 18.99
N PHE A 200 8.79 5.72 18.41
CA PHE A 200 7.99 6.83 18.90
C PHE A 200 6.49 6.56 18.78
N PHE A 201 6.04 5.96 17.68
CA PHE A 201 4.64 5.56 17.53
C PHE A 201 4.23 4.50 18.57
N TYR A 202 5.01 3.43 18.77
CA TYR A 202 4.60 2.38 19.70
C TYR A 202 4.71 2.77 21.18
N TYR A 203 5.72 3.55 21.55
CA TYR A 203 6.05 3.82 22.95
C TYR A 203 5.86 5.28 23.40
N GLY A 204 5.54 6.21 22.49
CA GLY A 204 5.37 7.62 22.81
C GLY A 204 4.31 7.87 23.90
N THR A 205 3.19 7.14 23.86
CA THR A 205 2.15 7.25 24.89
C THR A 205 2.57 6.63 26.23
N THR A 206 3.43 5.62 26.24
CA THR A 206 3.92 4.97 27.46
C THR A 206 4.93 5.85 28.18
N ILE A 207 5.80 6.54 27.43
CA ILE A 207 6.82 7.45 27.97
C ILE A 207 6.19 8.70 28.58
N SER A 208 5.19 9.32 27.93
CA SER A 208 4.49 10.49 28.49
C SER A 208 3.62 10.19 29.72
N ASN A 209 3.18 8.93 29.93
CA ASN A 209 2.49 8.54 31.18
C ASN A 209 3.46 8.15 32.30
N LEU A 210 4.76 7.97 32.04
CA LEU A 210 5.78 7.70 33.07
C LEU A 210 6.39 8.98 33.68
N SER A 211 6.10 10.15 33.09
CA SER A 211 6.62 11.46 33.51
C SER A 211 5.65 12.26 34.40
N VAL A 212 4.76 11.57 35.13
CA VAL A 212 3.92 12.15 36.20
C VAL A 212 4.07 11.31 37.46
#